data_AF-A0A2T0FHM5-F1
#
_entry.id   AF-A0A2T0FHM5-F1
#
_cell.length_a   1.000
_cell.length_b   1.000
_cell.length_c   1.000
_cell.angle_alpha   90.00
_cell.angle_beta   90.00
_cell.angle_gamma   90.00
#
_symmetry.space_group_name_H-M   'P 1'
#
loop_
_entity.id
_entity.type
_entity.pdbx_description
1 polymer ?
#
loop_
_entity_poly.entity_id
_entity_poly.type
_entity_poly.pdbx_seq_one_letter_code
_entity_poly.pdbx_strand_id
1 'polypeptide(L)'
;MMNWKQGLRAFQAVVRPHISAAQPTLVRAKRTTKLAPGASRVINMVSVISARKKQPRRLKMCKEDQVRHQMIMAAWKLHLRDEKAERTNKLKAQYEKITEACDELQKLDPALYEAATAREKGKRFSPEMRIPTDTPPRQPWQFDWSPPDK
;
A
#
# COMPACT_ATOMS: atom_id res chain seq x y z
N MET A 1 57.22 -8.76 -33.17
CA MET A 1 56.99 -7.47 -33.84
C MET A 1 55.52 -7.09 -33.68
N MET A 2 55.30 -5.83 -33.29
CA MET A 2 54.10 -4.98 -33.37
C MET A 2 52.77 -5.50 -32.81
N ASN A 3 52.49 -5.07 -31.59
CA ASN A 3 51.28 -5.33 -30.81
C ASN A 3 50.34 -4.11 -30.89
N TRP A 4 49.15 -4.33 -31.46
CA TRP A 4 47.86 -3.60 -31.55
C TRP A 4 47.60 -2.27 -30.80
N LYS A 5 48.38 -1.82 -29.82
CA LYS A 5 47.99 -0.78 -28.85
C LYS A 5 48.02 0.69 -29.31
N GLN A 6 47.72 1.00 -30.57
CA GLN A 6 47.60 2.39 -31.03
C GLN A 6 46.29 2.60 -31.79
N GLY A 7 45.20 2.84 -31.07
CA GLY A 7 43.93 3.13 -31.74
C GLY A 7 42.69 3.22 -30.88
N LEU A 8 42.79 3.67 -29.62
CA LEU A 8 41.60 3.93 -28.78
C LEU A 8 41.90 4.96 -27.67
N ARG A 9 42.66 6.01 -28.01
CA ARG A 9 42.84 7.19 -27.15
C ARG A 9 42.28 8.43 -27.82
N ALA A 10 41.01 8.39 -28.23
CA ALA A 10 40.36 9.58 -28.77
C ALA A 10 38.84 9.50 -28.69
N PHE A 11 38.23 9.06 -27.57
CA PHE A 11 36.76 9.23 -27.42
C PHE A 11 36.22 9.23 -25.97
N GLN A 12 37.02 9.64 -24.97
CA GLN A 12 36.52 9.83 -23.60
C GLN A 12 37.10 11.08 -22.92
N ALA A 13 37.22 12.16 -23.69
CA ALA A 13 37.46 13.49 -23.15
C ALA A 13 36.15 14.27 -23.28
N VAL A 14 35.22 14.07 -22.35
CA VAL A 14 34.18 15.02 -21.92
C VAL A 14 33.38 14.32 -20.80
N VAL A 15 33.32 14.99 -19.64
CA VAL A 15 32.72 14.57 -18.36
C VAL A 15 33.51 13.53 -17.55
N ARG A 16 34.69 13.92 -17.05
CA ARG A 16 35.16 13.42 -15.74
C ARG A 16 34.75 14.46 -14.69
N PRO A 17 33.85 14.16 -13.74
CA PRO A 17 33.78 14.97 -12.54
C PRO A 17 35.13 14.85 -11.85
N HIS A 18 35.73 15.99 -11.50
CA HIS A 18 36.88 16.05 -10.62
C HIS A 18 36.43 15.53 -9.26
N ILE A 19 36.50 14.22 -9.05
CA ILE A 19 36.38 13.65 -7.71
C ILE A 19 37.67 14.06 -7.01
N SER A 20 37.63 15.23 -6.37
CA SER A 20 38.66 15.67 -5.44
C SER A 20 38.84 14.55 -4.42
N ALA A 21 39.99 13.91 -4.45
CA ALA A 21 40.31 12.80 -3.56
C ALA A 21 40.26 13.32 -2.12
N ALA A 22 39.23 12.90 -1.38
CA ALA A 22 39.11 13.23 0.04
C ALA A 22 40.30 12.62 0.79
N GLN A 23 41.18 13.48 1.28
CA GLN A 23 42.36 13.07 2.04
C GLN A 23 41.92 12.45 3.38
N PRO A 24 42.35 11.22 3.71
CA PRO A 24 42.01 10.60 4.99
C PRO A 24 42.86 11.24 6.10
N THR A 25 42.26 12.08 6.94
CA THR A 25 42.90 12.56 8.17
C THR A 25 42.82 11.47 9.24
N LEU A 26 43.98 10.99 9.70
CA LEU A 26 44.09 9.95 10.72
C LEU A 26 44.05 10.60 12.10
N VAL A 27 42.86 10.72 12.68
CA VAL A 27 42.71 11.08 14.09
C VAL A 27 42.36 9.78 14.84
N ARG A 28 43.32 9.28 15.62
CA ARG A 28 43.16 8.18 16.58
C ARG A 28 42.47 6.91 16.04
N ALA A 29 43.27 6.02 15.47
CA ALA A 29 43.01 4.59 15.24
C ALA A 29 41.70 4.14 14.52
N LYS A 30 40.90 5.04 13.93
CA LYS A 30 39.81 4.67 13.02
C LYS A 30 39.79 5.59 11.79
N ARG A 31 39.89 5.00 10.60
CA ARG A 31 39.67 5.69 9.32
C ARG A 31 38.21 6.14 9.24
N THR A 32 37.95 7.44 9.33
CA THR A 32 36.65 8.03 9.02
C THR A 32 36.69 8.62 7.61
N THR A 33 36.00 8.00 6.65
CA THR A 33 35.79 8.59 5.33
C THR A 33 34.74 9.70 5.45
N LYS A 34 35.15 10.95 5.24
CA LYS A 34 34.22 12.10 5.18
C LYS A 34 33.44 11.99 3.88
N LEU A 35 32.17 11.60 3.96
CA LEU A 35 31.27 11.54 2.81
C LEU A 35 30.68 12.92 2.51
N ALA A 36 30.33 13.16 1.24
CA ALA A 36 29.60 14.36 0.85
C ALA A 36 28.24 14.41 1.58
N PRO A 37 27.76 15.60 1.99
CA PRO A 37 26.53 15.74 2.79
C PRO A 37 25.29 15.14 2.11
N GLY A 38 25.23 15.18 0.76
CA GLY A 38 24.17 14.50 -0.01
C GLY A 38 24.22 12.97 0.11
N ALA A 39 25.41 12.37 0.05
CA ALA A 39 25.59 10.94 0.23
C ALA A 39 25.27 10.50 1.67
N SER A 40 25.65 11.31 2.67
CA SER A 40 25.29 11.08 4.07
C SER A 40 23.78 11.08 4.29
N ARG A 41 23.03 11.97 3.63
CA ARG A 41 21.56 11.99 3.70
C ARG A 41 20.94 10.71 3.12
N VAL A 42 21.41 10.26 1.95
CA VAL A 42 20.94 9.02 1.34
C VAL A 42 21.26 7.82 2.23
N ILE A 43 22.47 7.75 2.79
CA ILE A 43 22.85 6.69 3.73
C ILE A 43 21.99 6.73 4.98
N ASN A 44 21.63 7.92 5.47
CA ASN A 44 20.70 8.05 6.59
C ASN A 44 19.29 7.58 6.21
N MET A 45 18.76 7.91 5.04
CA MET A 45 17.46 7.41 4.55
C MET A 45 17.46 5.88 4.38
N VAL A 46 18.52 5.34 3.78
CA VAL A 46 18.71 3.88 3.66
C VAL A 46 18.85 3.27 5.06
N SER A 47 19.56 3.93 5.96
CA SER A 47 19.68 3.50 7.35
C SER A 47 18.31 3.50 8.05
N VAL A 48 17.46 4.52 7.82
CA VAL A 48 16.07 4.63 8.30
C VAL A 48 15.29 3.36 7.97
N ILE A 49 15.33 2.92 6.71
CA ILE A 49 14.64 1.73 6.21
C ILE A 49 15.33 0.44 6.68
N SER A 50 16.65 0.45 6.85
CA SER A 50 17.41 -0.76 7.21
C SER A 50 17.07 -1.27 8.62
N ALA A 51 16.90 -2.58 8.74
CA ALA A 51 16.65 -3.28 10.00
C ALA A 51 17.87 -3.31 10.95
N ARG A 52 19.05 -2.95 10.45
CA ARG A 52 20.33 -3.11 11.16
C ARG A 52 20.35 -2.28 12.44
N LYS A 53 20.49 -2.95 13.59
CA LYS A 53 20.51 -2.37 14.95
C LYS A 53 19.20 -1.69 15.40
N LYS A 54 18.10 -1.84 14.64
CA LYS A 54 16.79 -1.28 14.99
C LYS A 54 15.77 -2.32 15.39
N GLN A 55 15.95 -3.56 14.94
CA GLN A 55 15.09 -4.65 15.37
C GLN A 55 15.45 -5.07 16.80
N PRO A 56 14.45 -5.21 17.71
CA PRO A 56 14.69 -5.75 19.03
C PRO A 56 15.08 -7.23 18.94
N ARG A 57 15.56 -7.79 20.05
CA ARG A 57 15.75 -9.24 20.16
C ARG A 57 14.39 -9.93 20.03
N ARG A 58 14.37 -11.11 19.40
CA ARG A 58 13.14 -11.90 19.25
C ARG A 58 12.55 -12.21 20.62
N LEU A 59 11.23 -12.07 20.74
CA LEU A 59 10.49 -12.41 21.94
C LEU A 59 10.59 -13.92 22.19
N LYS A 60 11.01 -14.31 23.40
CA LYS A 60 11.03 -15.70 23.87
C LYS A 60 9.83 -15.89 24.78
N MET A 61 8.95 -16.82 24.42
CA MET A 61 7.78 -17.17 25.22
C MET A 61 8.06 -18.48 25.98
N CYS A 62 7.43 -18.65 27.14
CA CYS A 62 7.38 -19.97 27.77
C CYS A 62 6.43 -20.90 26.99
N LYS A 63 6.47 -22.21 27.26
CA LYS A 63 5.62 -23.18 26.55
C LYS A 63 4.13 -22.88 26.75
N GLU A 64 3.73 -22.50 27.96
CA GLU A 64 2.35 -22.16 28.30
C GLU A 64 1.85 -20.90 27.57
N ASP A 65 2.67 -19.84 27.53
CA ASP A 65 2.40 -18.63 26.75
C ASP A 65 2.27 -18.95 25.26
N GLN A 66 3.12 -19.85 24.74
CA GLN A 66 3.07 -20.25 23.34
C GLN A 66 1.76 -20.96 23.01
N VAL A 67 1.29 -21.86 23.88
CA VAL A 67 -0.02 -22.52 23.73
C VAL A 67 -1.14 -21.50 23.81
N ARG A 68 -1.12 -20.57 24.77
CA ARG A 68 -2.12 -19.48 24.88
C ARG A 68 -2.15 -18.61 23.63
N HIS A 69 -0.99 -18.22 23.11
CA HIS A 69 -0.87 -17.46 21.87
C HIS A 69 -1.48 -18.22 20.67
N GLN A 70 -1.15 -19.51 20.54
CA GLN A 70 -1.70 -20.36 19.47
C GLN A 70 -3.21 -20.47 19.56
N MET A 71 -3.76 -20.63 20.77
CA MET A 71 -5.20 -20.68 21.01
C MET A 71 -5.90 -19.38 20.63
N ILE A 72 -5.39 -18.22 21.08
CA ILE A 72 -5.95 -16.90 20.72
C ILE A 72 -5.94 -16.73 19.20
N MET A 73 -4.81 -17.05 18.54
CA MET A 73 -4.70 -16.94 17.09
C MET A 73 -5.63 -17.89 16.34
N ALA A 74 -5.84 -19.11 16.84
CA ALA A 74 -6.79 -20.06 16.27
C ALA A 74 -8.23 -19.57 16.41
N ALA A 75 -8.62 -19.11 17.59
CA ALA A 75 -9.94 -18.53 17.85
C ALA A 75 -10.20 -17.31 16.96
N TRP A 76 -9.23 -16.40 16.82
CA TRP A 76 -9.33 -15.25 15.93
C TRP A 76 -9.52 -15.64 14.46
N LYS A 77 -8.79 -16.66 14.00
CA LYS A 77 -8.97 -17.18 12.63
C LYS A 77 -10.35 -17.77 12.40
N LEU A 78 -10.90 -18.50 13.38
CA LEU A 78 -12.26 -19.04 13.30
C LEU A 78 -13.28 -17.89 13.22
N HIS A 79 -13.15 -16.89 14.09
CA HIS A 79 -14.01 -15.71 14.06
C HIS A 79 -13.99 -15.00 12.69
N LEU A 80 -12.80 -14.71 12.16
CA LEU A 80 -12.67 -14.08 10.83
C LEU A 80 -13.25 -14.93 9.69
N ARG A 81 -13.13 -16.26 9.78
CA ARG A 81 -13.74 -17.18 8.81
C ARG A 81 -15.25 -17.06 8.85
N ASP A 82 -15.82 -17.04 10.05
CA ASP A 82 -17.27 -16.99 10.25
C ASP A 82 -17.83 -15.63 9.80
N GLU A 83 -17.19 -14.50 10.15
CA GLU A 83 -17.55 -13.16 9.64
C GLU A 83 -17.51 -13.08 8.11
N LYS A 84 -16.50 -13.69 7.49
CA LYS A 84 -16.38 -13.75 6.03
C LYS A 84 -17.53 -14.57 5.44
N ALA A 85 -17.85 -15.72 6.02
CA ALA A 85 -18.93 -16.59 5.58
C ALA A 85 -20.29 -15.85 5.67
N GLU A 86 -20.53 -15.13 6.76
CA GLU A 86 -21.73 -14.29 6.91
C GLU A 86 -21.82 -13.21 5.83
N ARG A 87 -20.71 -12.49 5.57
CA ARG A 87 -20.66 -11.46 4.52
C ARG A 87 -20.95 -12.07 3.15
N THR A 88 -20.37 -13.23 2.83
CA THR A 88 -20.62 -13.91 1.55
C THR A 88 -22.06 -14.40 1.43
N ASN A 89 -22.65 -14.91 2.53
CA ASN A 89 -24.04 -15.36 2.55
C ASN A 89 -25.00 -14.18 2.36
N LYS A 90 -24.74 -13.03 3.00
CA LYS A 90 -25.52 -11.80 2.81
C LYS A 90 -25.44 -11.31 1.36
N LEU A 91 -24.25 -11.27 0.76
CA LEU A 91 -24.07 -10.88 -0.64
C LEU A 91 -24.78 -11.86 -1.60
N LYS A 92 -24.73 -13.16 -1.32
CA LYS A 92 -25.44 -14.18 -2.09
C LYS A 92 -26.96 -13.99 -2.01
N ALA A 93 -27.50 -13.78 -0.82
CA ALA A 93 -28.93 -13.52 -0.63
C ALA A 93 -29.38 -12.23 -1.34
N GLN A 94 -28.57 -11.16 -1.28
CA GLN A 94 -28.83 -9.93 -2.01
C GLN A 94 -28.88 -10.17 -3.52
N TYR A 95 -27.93 -10.94 -4.05
CA TYR A 95 -27.90 -11.30 -5.47
C TYR A 95 -29.14 -12.10 -5.88
N GLU A 96 -29.52 -13.12 -5.10
CA GLU A 96 -30.71 -13.94 -5.35
C GLU A 96 -32.00 -13.08 -5.38
N LYS A 97 -32.08 -12.10 -4.48
CA LYS A 97 -33.21 -11.15 -4.47
C LYS A 97 -33.22 -10.20 -5.66
N ILE A 98 -32.05 -9.75 -6.12
CA ILE A 98 -31.94 -8.95 -7.34
C ILE A 98 -32.38 -9.78 -8.55
N THR A 99 -31.97 -11.05 -8.64
CA THR A 99 -32.38 -11.92 -9.76
C THR A 99 -33.88 -12.20 -9.76
N GLU A 100 -34.47 -12.49 -8.59
CA GLU A 100 -35.91 -12.72 -8.45
C GLU A 100 -36.71 -11.48 -8.90
N ALA A 101 -36.32 -10.29 -8.46
CA ALA A 101 -36.97 -9.04 -8.85
C ALA A 101 -36.83 -8.74 -10.36
N CYS A 102 -35.66 -9.04 -10.95
CA CYS A 102 -35.44 -8.90 -12.38
C CYS A 102 -36.32 -9.87 -13.21
N ASP A 103 -36.43 -11.13 -12.77
CA ASP A 103 -37.28 -12.14 -13.42
C ASP A 103 -38.76 -11.77 -13.36
N GLU A 104 -39.21 -11.18 -12.25
CA GLU A 104 -40.57 -10.63 -12.12
C GLU A 104 -40.79 -9.43 -13.04
N LEU A 105 -39.84 -8.48 -13.07
CA LEU A 105 -39.93 -7.30 -13.92
C LEU A 105 -40.00 -7.69 -15.41
N GLN A 106 -39.21 -8.68 -15.83
CA GLN A 106 -39.22 -9.18 -17.21
C GLN A 106 -40.58 -9.75 -17.62
N LYS A 107 -41.30 -10.41 -16.69
CA LYS A 107 -42.64 -10.96 -16.95
C LYS A 107 -43.70 -9.86 -17.09
N LEU A 108 -43.54 -8.76 -16.36
CA LEU A 108 -44.51 -7.66 -16.32
C LEU A 108 -44.28 -6.64 -17.44
N ASP A 109 -43.04 -6.15 -17.58
CA ASP A 109 -42.66 -5.13 -18.56
C ASP A 109 -41.22 -5.36 -19.09
N PRO A 110 -41.10 -5.93 -20.30
CA PRO A 110 -39.81 -6.17 -20.94
C PRO A 110 -39.01 -4.89 -21.24
N ALA A 111 -39.66 -3.75 -21.49
CA ALA A 111 -38.98 -2.50 -21.84
C ALA A 111 -38.29 -1.89 -20.61
N LEU A 112 -38.94 -1.92 -19.44
CA LEU A 112 -38.33 -1.49 -18.18
C LEU A 112 -37.19 -2.42 -17.75
N TYR A 113 -37.33 -3.73 -17.99
CA TYR A 113 -36.26 -4.70 -17.74
C TYR A 113 -35.00 -4.41 -18.55
N GLU A 114 -35.15 -4.08 -19.85
CA GLU A 114 -34.02 -3.71 -20.72
C GLU A 114 -33.31 -2.45 -20.20
N ALA A 115 -34.08 -1.43 -19.82
CA ALA A 115 -33.54 -0.18 -19.27
C ALA A 115 -32.81 -0.41 -17.93
N ALA A 116 -33.35 -1.24 -17.03
CA ALA A 116 -32.77 -1.51 -15.72
C ALA A 116 -31.48 -2.37 -15.78
N THR A 117 -31.40 -3.30 -16.74
CA THR A 117 -30.25 -4.20 -16.92
C THR A 117 -29.13 -3.56 -17.75
N ALA A 118 -29.38 -2.38 -18.34
CA ALA A 118 -28.40 -1.65 -19.11
C ALA A 118 -27.15 -1.31 -18.29
N ARG A 119 -25.97 -1.60 -18.87
CA ARG A 119 -24.69 -1.39 -18.18
C ARG A 119 -24.41 0.11 -18.01
N GLU A 120 -24.40 0.58 -16.77
CA GLU A 120 -24.02 1.94 -16.41
C GLU A 120 -22.50 2.17 -16.58
N LYS A 121 -22.08 2.59 -17.78
CA LYS A 121 -20.67 2.91 -18.05
C LYS A 121 -20.27 4.21 -17.36
N GLY A 122 -19.20 4.17 -16.56
CA GLY A 122 -18.60 5.35 -15.95
C GLY A 122 -19.28 5.83 -14.65
N LYS A 123 -20.23 5.06 -14.10
CA LYS A 123 -20.81 5.36 -12.78
C LYS A 123 -19.73 5.28 -11.70
N ARG A 124 -19.68 6.31 -10.87
CA ARG A 124 -18.77 6.41 -9.72
C ARG A 124 -19.60 6.64 -8.47
N PHE A 125 -19.05 6.26 -7.32
CA PHE A 125 -19.60 6.70 -6.04
C PHE A 125 -19.46 8.22 -5.93
N SER A 126 -20.47 8.87 -5.35
CA SER A 126 -20.44 10.31 -5.08
C SER A 126 -19.31 10.64 -4.11
N PRO A 127 -18.55 11.74 -4.32
CA PRO A 127 -17.43 12.12 -3.44
C PRO A 127 -17.89 12.47 -2.01
N GLU A 128 -19.17 12.74 -1.81
CA GLU A 128 -19.80 13.03 -0.52
C GLU A 128 -19.98 11.78 0.34
N MET A 129 -19.99 10.59 -0.26
CA MET A 129 -20.05 9.32 0.47
C MET A 129 -18.70 9.05 1.13
N ARG A 130 -18.58 9.45 2.39
CA ARG A 130 -17.33 9.34 3.17
C ARG A 130 -17.15 7.95 3.77
N ILE A 131 -15.88 7.59 4.00
CA ILE A 131 -15.50 6.41 4.80
C ILE A 131 -15.84 6.72 6.27
N PRO A 132 -16.40 5.76 7.02
CA PRO A 132 -16.67 5.94 8.45
C PRO A 132 -15.40 6.33 9.23
N THR A 133 -15.51 7.33 10.10
CA THR A 133 -14.45 7.79 11.01
C THR A 133 -14.71 7.28 12.43
N ASP A 134 -13.64 7.15 13.24
CA ASP A 134 -13.73 6.67 14.62
C ASP A 134 -14.57 7.60 15.52
N THR A 135 -14.35 8.91 15.41
CA THR A 135 -15.18 9.93 16.06
C THR A 135 -15.94 10.75 15.01
N PRO A 136 -17.20 11.16 15.30
CA PRO A 136 -17.97 11.95 14.38
C PRO A 136 -17.40 13.39 14.27
N PRO A 137 -17.60 14.06 13.12
CA PRO A 137 -17.27 15.48 12.99
C PRO A 137 -18.21 16.36 13.82
N ARG A 138 -17.84 17.64 14.00
CA ARG A 138 -18.64 18.63 14.76
C ARG A 138 -20.09 18.74 14.26
N GLN A 139 -20.30 18.61 12.96
CA GLN A 139 -21.61 18.49 12.33
C GLN A 139 -21.70 17.12 11.66
N PRO A 140 -22.39 16.13 12.28
CA PRO A 140 -22.48 14.76 11.75
C PRO A 140 -23.19 14.67 10.39
N TRP A 141 -24.15 15.55 10.15
CA TRP A 141 -24.98 15.57 8.95
C TRP A 141 -25.20 17.00 8.48
N GLN A 142 -25.26 17.20 7.16
CA GLN A 142 -25.54 18.49 6.54
C GLN A 142 -26.98 18.47 6.02
N PHE A 143 -27.87 19.23 6.65
CA PHE A 143 -29.29 19.31 6.25
C PHE A 143 -29.51 20.21 5.04
N ASP A 144 -28.70 21.28 4.91
CA ASP A 144 -28.85 22.32 3.88
C ASP A 144 -28.07 22.00 2.60
N TRP A 145 -27.93 20.72 2.24
CA TRP A 145 -27.15 20.31 1.10
C TRP A 145 -27.80 20.74 -0.23
N SER A 146 -27.04 21.41 -1.09
CA SER A 146 -27.40 21.63 -2.49
C SER A 146 -26.33 21.07 -3.43
N PRO A 147 -26.72 20.61 -4.63
CA PRO A 147 -25.75 20.29 -5.66
C PRO A 147 -24.88 21.52 -5.96
N PRO A 148 -23.56 21.35 -6.19
CA PRO A 148 -22.72 22.44 -6.63
C PRO A 148 -23.16 22.91 -8.02
N ASP A 149 -23.21 24.23 -8.23
CA ASP A 149 -23.41 24.84 -9.55
C ASP A 149 -22.27 24.38 -10.48
N LYS A 150 -22.63 23.89 -11.67
CA LYS A 150 -21.71 23.25 -12.62
C LYS A 150 -20.71 24.19 -13.25
#